data_AF-A0A7R9KXA5-F1
#
_entry.id   AF-A0A7R9KXA5-F1
#
_cell.length_a   1.000
_cell.length_b   1.000
_cell.length_c   1.000
_cell.angle_alpha   90.00
_cell.angle_beta   90.00
_cell.angle_gamma   90.00
#
_symmetry.space_group_name_H-M   'P 1'
#
loop_
_entity.id
_entity.type
_entity.pdbx_description
1 polymer ?
#
loop_
_entity_poly.entity_id
_entity_poly.type
_entity_poly.pdbx_seq_one_letter_code
_entity_poly.pdbx_strand_id
1 'polypeptide(L)'
;MAASRAVSGPTDLGMTFTLYQYQSCPFCCKVSGPTDLGMTFTLYQYQSCPFCCKVRAFLDYMGIPYNVVEVNPVMRQQLKFSKYRKVPVLLIQKDGESEVLQINDSTTIVSALSSYLISRKPDSNHAKESLRSIAEWYHEKEVLKEDGTRADEVINRYFLMFGDISVPKLEAIEGSVAEERNWRRWADDHMVHMLSPNIYRTVPEALRAFRYFSVIGEWDDNFKLWEKYLCIYMGSGAMYLIGKRLKKKHKLTDDVRESLYMSSRQWLKAIGKDRKFMGGNAPNLADLAVYGVLNSIEGCDAFTDLLEKTRIGLWYYSVQELVKNKAGVNELHFLRQQKANN
;
A
#
# COMPACT_ATOMS: atom_id res chain seq x y z
N MET A 1 49.69 20.52 -6.35
CA MET A 1 49.51 19.88 -5.02
C MET A 1 48.25 20.49 -4.42
N ALA A 2 47.11 19.81 -4.54
CA ALA A 2 46.50 18.94 -3.50
C ALA A 2 45.74 19.78 -2.46
N ALA A 3 44.49 19.52 -2.10
CA ALA A 3 43.52 18.50 -2.51
C ALA A 3 42.11 19.00 -2.14
N SER A 4 41.14 18.66 -2.99
CA SER A 4 39.70 18.76 -2.73
C SER A 4 39.31 17.84 -1.57
N ARG A 5 38.55 18.35 -0.60
CA ARG A 5 37.85 17.53 0.40
C ARG A 5 36.41 17.36 -0.04
N ALA A 6 36.13 16.20 -0.65
CA ALA A 6 34.80 15.62 -0.68
C ALA A 6 34.38 15.26 0.76
N VAL A 7 33.18 15.67 1.17
CA VAL A 7 32.51 15.14 2.36
C VAL A 7 31.24 14.46 1.86
N SER A 8 31.36 13.14 1.69
CA SER A 8 30.27 12.20 1.47
C SER A 8 29.50 11.99 2.79
N GLY A 9 28.22 12.37 2.83
CA GLY A 9 27.29 11.91 3.86
C GLY A 9 26.54 10.65 3.38
N PRO A 10 26.26 9.66 4.25
CA PRO A 10 25.47 8.49 3.87
C PRO A 10 23.98 8.85 3.78
N THR A 11 23.36 8.51 2.65
CA THR A 11 21.91 8.58 2.39
C THR A 11 21.21 7.38 3.04
N ASP A 12 20.26 7.63 3.96
CA ASP A 12 19.57 6.62 4.79
C ASP A 12 18.45 5.86 4.04
N LEU A 13 18.68 5.53 2.76
CA LEU A 13 17.77 4.70 1.95
C LEU A 13 18.37 3.32 1.70
N GLY A 14 18.31 2.48 2.73
CA GLY A 14 18.79 1.11 2.66
C GLY A 14 19.46 0.71 3.95
N MET A 15 18.68 0.49 5.02
CA MET A 15 19.22 -0.22 6.18
C MET A 15 19.42 -1.69 5.78
N THR A 16 20.68 -2.03 5.54
CA THR A 16 21.15 -3.39 5.31
C THR A 16 21.11 -4.19 6.62
N PHE A 17 20.19 -5.14 6.72
CA PHE A 17 20.16 -6.11 7.83
C PHE A 17 20.77 -7.44 7.37
N THR A 18 21.52 -8.11 8.25
CA THR A 18 22.05 -9.46 8.03
C THR A 18 21.03 -10.52 8.45
N LEU A 19 20.96 -11.63 7.69
CA LEU A 19 20.05 -12.77 7.84
C LEU A 19 19.79 -13.24 9.29
N TYR A 20 20.78 -13.17 10.17
CA TYR A 20 20.70 -13.67 11.54
C TYR A 20 19.67 -12.98 12.45
N GLN A 21 19.27 -11.74 12.13
CA GLN A 21 18.23 -11.03 12.93
C GLN A 21 16.79 -11.36 12.50
N TYR A 22 16.60 -12.05 11.38
CA TYR A 22 15.30 -12.20 10.71
C TYR A 22 14.65 -13.58 10.95
N GLN A 23 15.43 -14.60 11.31
CA GLN A 23 15.06 -16.01 11.19
C GLN A 23 14.14 -16.58 12.29
N SER A 24 13.44 -15.74 13.07
CA SER A 24 12.61 -16.21 14.18
C SER A 24 11.26 -15.49 14.27
N CYS A 25 10.52 -15.40 13.16
CA CYS A 25 9.09 -15.07 13.22
C CYS A 25 8.25 -16.33 12.94
N PRO A 26 7.79 -17.05 13.98
CA PRO A 26 7.04 -18.31 13.81
C PRO A 26 5.61 -18.14 13.26
N PHE A 27 5.16 -16.91 13.02
CA PHE A 27 3.78 -16.60 12.60
C PHE A 27 3.76 -15.91 11.23
N CYS A 28 4.26 -16.64 10.23
CA CYS A 28 4.33 -16.14 8.86
C CYS A 28 3.33 -16.87 7.96
N CYS A 29 2.31 -16.17 7.47
CA CYS A 29 1.40 -16.70 6.46
C CYS A 29 1.98 -16.47 5.06
N LYS A 30 1.99 -17.50 4.21
CA LYS A 30 2.52 -17.41 2.85
C LYS A 30 1.38 -17.23 1.85
N VAL A 31 1.41 -16.12 1.12
CA VAL A 31 0.54 -15.87 -0.03
C VAL A 31 1.25 -16.35 -1.29
N SER A 32 0.66 -17.31 -1.98
CA SER A 32 1.22 -17.86 -3.22
C SER A 32 0.99 -16.92 -4.41
N GLY A 33 1.79 -17.05 -5.45
CA GLY A 33 1.75 -16.19 -6.63
C GLY A 33 2.54 -16.83 -7.78
N PRO A 34 2.09 -16.69 -9.05
CA PRO A 34 2.81 -17.22 -10.21
C PRO A 34 4.01 -16.35 -10.64
N THR A 35 4.12 -15.11 -10.17
CA THR A 35 5.16 -14.18 -10.60
C THR A 35 6.46 -14.44 -9.86
N ASP A 36 7.41 -15.08 -10.55
CA ASP A 36 8.77 -15.24 -10.06
C ASP A 36 9.65 -14.04 -10.42
N LEU A 37 10.21 -13.38 -9.40
CA LEU A 37 11.15 -12.27 -9.52
C LEU A 37 12.56 -12.62 -8.99
N GLY A 38 12.82 -13.87 -8.59
CA GLY A 38 14.06 -14.28 -7.93
C GLY A 38 14.30 -13.57 -6.59
N MET A 39 13.22 -13.25 -5.88
CA MET A 39 13.22 -12.52 -4.62
C MET A 39 12.14 -13.03 -3.68
N THR A 40 12.45 -13.03 -2.39
CA THR A 40 11.51 -13.28 -1.30
C THR A 40 11.02 -11.96 -0.71
N PHE A 41 9.70 -11.78 -0.67
CA PHE A 41 9.03 -10.60 -0.14
C PHE A 41 8.37 -10.91 1.21
N THR A 42 8.56 -10.06 2.22
CA THR A 42 7.92 -10.19 3.53
C THR A 42 7.28 -8.88 3.97
N LEU A 43 5.96 -8.90 4.06
CA LEU A 43 5.13 -7.77 4.43
C LEU A 43 4.77 -7.82 5.91
N TYR A 44 5.28 -6.86 6.68
CA TYR A 44 4.81 -6.58 8.03
C TYR A 44 3.60 -5.65 7.95
N GLN A 45 2.47 -6.08 8.47
CA GLN A 45 1.20 -5.36 8.30
C GLN A 45 0.28 -5.41 9.51
N TYR A 46 -0.81 -4.65 9.42
CA TYR A 46 -2.08 -5.00 10.05
C TYR A 46 -3.05 -5.41 8.96
N GLN A 47 -3.76 -6.51 9.13
CA GLN A 47 -4.68 -7.02 8.12
C GLN A 47 -5.75 -5.97 7.73
N SER A 48 -6.34 -5.26 8.69
CA SER A 48 -7.38 -4.25 8.44
C SER A 48 -6.86 -2.82 8.24
N CYS A 49 -5.56 -2.63 7.99
CA CYS A 49 -5.02 -1.30 7.72
C CYS A 49 -5.16 -0.93 6.24
N PRO A 50 -5.71 0.25 5.89
CA PRO A 50 -5.85 0.68 4.48
C PRO A 50 -4.52 0.76 3.74
N PHE A 51 -3.45 1.18 4.42
CA PHE A 51 -2.12 1.26 3.82
C PHE A 51 -1.55 -0.12 3.50
N CYS A 52 -1.80 -1.12 4.35
CA CYS A 52 -1.38 -2.50 4.13
C CYS A 52 -2.24 -3.18 3.06
N CYS A 53 -3.56 -2.98 3.10
CA CYS A 53 -4.49 -3.48 2.09
C CYS A 53 -4.14 -2.98 0.69
N LYS A 54 -3.66 -1.74 0.56
CA LYS A 54 -3.16 -1.19 -0.72
C LYS A 54 -1.93 -1.95 -1.25
N VAL A 55 -0.96 -2.27 -0.39
CA VAL A 55 0.20 -3.07 -0.79
C VAL A 55 -0.23 -4.48 -1.18
N ARG A 56 -1.10 -5.12 -0.38
CA ARG A 56 -1.65 -6.45 -0.70
C ARG A 56 -2.41 -6.45 -2.02
N ALA A 57 -3.29 -5.48 -2.25
CA ALA A 57 -4.02 -5.34 -3.52
C ALA A 57 -3.08 -5.31 -4.73
N PHE A 58 -1.96 -4.60 -4.63
CA PHE A 58 -0.94 -4.58 -5.67
C PHE A 58 -0.22 -5.93 -5.82
N LEU A 59 0.30 -6.50 -4.73
CA LEU A 59 1.04 -7.77 -4.76
C LEU A 59 0.16 -8.92 -5.29
N ASP A 60 -1.08 -9.00 -4.81
CA ASP A 60 -2.08 -9.99 -5.21
C ASP A 60 -2.43 -9.81 -6.70
N TYR A 61 -2.70 -8.58 -7.15
CA TYR A 61 -3.02 -8.30 -8.56
C TYR A 61 -1.87 -8.65 -9.50
N MET A 62 -0.63 -8.33 -9.12
CA MET A 62 0.57 -8.67 -9.89
C MET A 62 1.03 -10.12 -9.70
N GLY A 63 0.33 -10.90 -8.86
CA GLY A 63 0.63 -12.29 -8.55
C GLY A 63 2.02 -12.52 -7.96
N ILE A 64 2.58 -11.54 -7.26
CA ILE A 64 3.87 -11.63 -6.58
C ILE A 64 3.67 -12.45 -5.29
N PRO A 65 4.37 -13.57 -5.09
CA PRO A 65 4.28 -14.30 -3.84
C PRO A 65 4.95 -13.53 -2.70
N TYR A 66 4.34 -13.53 -1.52
CA TYR A 66 4.88 -12.85 -0.34
C TYR A 66 4.50 -13.55 0.95
N ASN A 67 5.32 -13.30 1.95
CA ASN A 67 5.16 -13.69 3.33
C ASN A 67 4.47 -12.55 4.09
N VAL A 68 3.57 -12.88 4.99
CA VAL A 68 2.86 -11.91 5.84
C VAL A 68 3.28 -12.12 7.29
N VAL A 69 3.63 -11.03 7.96
CA VAL A 69 3.82 -10.99 9.41
C VAL A 69 2.82 -10.01 9.99
N GLU A 70 1.87 -10.53 10.77
CA GLU A 70 0.88 -9.70 11.46
C GLU A 70 1.54 -9.01 12.66
N VAL A 71 1.51 -7.68 12.66
CA VAL A 71 2.11 -6.86 13.72
C VAL A 71 1.09 -6.63 14.82
N ASN A 72 1.50 -6.78 16.08
CA ASN A 72 0.65 -6.43 17.21
C ASN A 72 0.39 -4.89 17.21
N PRO A 73 -0.86 -4.41 17.11
CA PRO A 73 -1.14 -2.99 16.90
C PRO A 73 -0.80 -2.11 18.12
N VAL A 74 -0.80 -2.71 19.32
CA VAL A 74 -0.48 -2.02 20.57
C VAL A 74 1.01 -2.10 20.88
N MET A 75 1.57 -3.30 20.91
CA MET A 75 2.95 -3.53 21.38
C MET A 75 4.00 -3.44 20.28
N ARG A 76 3.62 -3.64 19.01
CA ARG A 76 4.48 -3.54 17.81
C ARG A 76 5.80 -4.29 17.92
N GLN A 77 5.81 -5.42 18.61
CA GLN A 77 7.03 -6.17 18.94
C GLN A 77 7.74 -6.67 17.68
N GLN A 78 6.95 -7.05 16.67
CA GLN A 78 7.42 -7.54 15.37
C GLN A 78 8.22 -6.49 14.60
N LEU A 79 8.02 -5.20 14.87
CA LEU A 79 8.74 -4.11 14.21
C LEU A 79 10.03 -3.71 14.93
N LYS A 80 10.42 -4.39 16.03
CA LYS A 80 11.57 -4.00 16.89
C LYS A 80 12.90 -3.85 16.14
N PHE A 81 13.09 -4.54 15.03
CA PHE A 81 14.27 -4.44 14.17
C PHE A 81 14.38 -3.10 13.41
N SER A 82 13.25 -2.45 13.09
CA SER A 82 13.20 -1.28 12.20
C SER A 82 13.06 0.03 12.97
N LYS A 83 13.82 1.07 12.63
CA LYS A 83 13.58 2.44 13.16
C LYS A 83 12.17 2.94 12.80
N TYR A 84 11.63 2.51 11.66
CA TYR A 84 10.27 2.82 11.22
C TYR A 84 9.26 1.95 11.98
N ARG A 85 8.56 2.55 12.97
CA ARG A 85 7.60 1.88 13.87
C ARG A 85 6.14 1.94 13.39
N LYS A 86 5.93 2.03 12.08
CA LYS A 86 4.62 2.02 11.41
C LYS A 86 4.56 0.87 10.40
N VAL A 87 3.36 0.56 9.92
CA VAL A 87 3.13 -0.43 8.85
C VAL A 87 2.49 0.26 7.64
N PRO A 88 2.63 -0.29 6.41
CA PRO A 88 3.39 -1.49 6.06
C PRO A 88 4.91 -1.27 6.07
N VAL A 89 5.65 -2.35 6.32
CA VAL A 89 7.09 -2.47 6.04
C VAL A 89 7.28 -3.68 5.14
N LEU A 90 7.90 -3.51 3.98
CA LEU A 90 8.20 -4.61 3.07
C LEU A 90 9.71 -4.90 3.11
N LEU A 91 10.05 -6.11 3.51
CA LEU A 91 11.41 -6.65 3.38
C LEU A 91 11.53 -7.46 2.11
N ILE A 92 12.64 -7.26 1.40
CA ILE A 92 12.90 -7.87 0.10
C ILE A 92 14.31 -8.46 0.15
N GLN A 93 14.39 -9.76 -0.06
CA GLN A 93 15.66 -10.48 -0.11
C GLN A 93 15.79 -11.11 -1.50
N LYS A 94 16.90 -10.84 -2.18
CA LYS A 94 17.19 -11.49 -3.46
C LYS A 94 17.76 -12.89 -3.23
N ASP A 95 17.33 -13.85 -4.04
CA ASP A 95 17.73 -15.24 -3.87
C ASP A 95 19.25 -15.39 -4.03
N GLY A 96 19.89 -16.08 -3.07
CA GLY A 96 21.34 -16.24 -3.01
C GLY A 96 22.10 -15.05 -2.38
N GLU A 97 21.42 -13.96 -2.03
CA GLU A 97 22.02 -12.82 -1.34
C GLU A 97 21.62 -12.79 0.15
N SER A 98 22.56 -12.38 1.00
CA SER A 98 22.32 -12.24 2.46
C SER A 98 21.75 -10.87 2.84
N GLU A 99 21.74 -9.94 1.89
CA GLU A 99 21.31 -8.58 2.13
C GLU A 99 19.79 -8.45 2.03
N VAL A 100 19.18 -7.77 2.99
CA VAL A 100 17.74 -7.48 3.00
C VAL A 100 17.52 -6.00 2.73
N LEU A 101 16.75 -5.70 1.69
CA LEU A 101 16.25 -4.35 1.40
C LEU A 101 14.94 -4.12 2.16
N GLN A 102 14.87 -3.04 2.93
CA GLN A 102 13.65 -2.59 3.56
C GLN A 102 13.06 -1.39 2.80
N ILE A 103 11.80 -1.49 2.39
CA ILE A 103 11.03 -0.37 1.83
C ILE A 103 9.86 -0.06 2.77
N ASN A 104 9.77 1.20 3.19
CA ASN A 104 8.69 1.72 4.02
C ASN A 104 7.68 2.47 3.14
N ASP A 105 6.59 2.95 3.76
CA ASP A 105 5.51 3.68 3.11
C ASP A 105 4.76 2.89 2.02
N SER A 106 3.46 2.70 2.22
CA SER A 106 2.62 1.91 1.30
C SER A 106 2.67 2.36 -0.16
N THR A 107 2.73 3.67 -0.42
CA THR A 107 2.74 4.21 -1.79
C THR A 107 4.12 4.03 -2.43
N THR A 108 5.17 4.26 -1.64
CA THR A 108 6.55 4.04 -2.07
C THR A 108 6.82 2.58 -2.39
N ILE A 109 6.36 1.64 -1.56
CA ILE A 109 6.43 0.19 -1.85
C ILE A 109 5.80 -0.12 -3.21
N VAL A 110 4.56 0.34 -3.45
CA VAL A 110 3.85 0.10 -4.71
C VAL A 110 4.57 0.77 -5.89
N SER A 111 5.04 2.01 -5.74
CA SER A 111 5.77 2.73 -6.79
C SER A 111 7.10 2.07 -7.14
N ALA A 112 7.90 1.71 -6.15
CA ALA A 112 9.20 1.09 -6.37
C ALA A 112 9.06 -0.27 -7.08
N LEU A 113 8.12 -1.12 -6.62
CA LEU A 113 7.85 -2.39 -7.27
C LEU A 113 7.26 -2.22 -8.67
N SER A 114 6.32 -1.30 -8.87
CA SER A 114 5.75 -1.04 -10.19
C SER A 114 6.81 -0.51 -11.16
N SER A 115 7.67 0.42 -10.71
CA SER A 115 8.81 0.92 -11.48
C SER A 115 9.79 -0.21 -11.83
N TYR A 116 10.06 -1.12 -10.88
CA TYR A 116 10.89 -2.29 -11.14
C TYR A 116 10.26 -3.21 -12.19
N LEU A 117 8.96 -3.51 -12.12
CA LEU A 117 8.27 -4.32 -13.13
C LEU A 117 8.28 -3.64 -14.51
N ILE A 118 8.09 -2.32 -14.57
CA ILE A 118 8.21 -1.53 -15.80
C ILE A 118 9.64 -1.61 -16.36
N SER A 119 10.65 -1.55 -15.49
CA SER A 119 12.05 -1.67 -15.91
C SER A 119 12.37 -3.03 -16.54
N ARG A 120 11.57 -4.07 -16.26
CA ARG A 120 11.75 -5.40 -16.87
C ARG A 120 11.13 -5.52 -18.26
N LYS A 121 10.44 -4.49 -18.77
CA LYS A 121 9.92 -4.47 -20.15
C LYS A 121 11.08 -4.51 -21.15
N PRO A 122 10.96 -5.23 -22.29
CA PRO A 122 12.06 -5.40 -23.25
C PRO A 122 12.62 -4.08 -23.80
N ASP A 123 11.78 -3.05 -23.88
CA ASP A 123 12.08 -1.73 -24.41
C ASP A 123 12.47 -0.70 -23.33
N SER A 124 12.68 -1.13 -22.08
CA SER A 124 13.05 -0.23 -21.00
C SER A 124 14.56 0.02 -20.95
N ASN A 125 14.94 1.29 -20.88
CA ASN A 125 16.31 1.73 -20.64
C ASN A 125 16.79 1.47 -19.19
N HIS A 126 15.91 1.00 -18.30
CA HIS A 126 16.25 0.59 -16.94
C HIS A 126 16.35 -0.93 -16.74
N ALA A 127 16.44 -1.73 -17.81
CA ALA A 127 16.49 -3.19 -17.72
C ALA A 127 17.64 -3.76 -16.86
N LYS A 128 18.71 -2.98 -16.64
CA LYS A 128 19.85 -3.36 -15.80
C LYS A 128 19.72 -2.90 -14.35
N GLU A 129 18.80 -1.99 -14.05
CA GLU A 129 18.65 -1.44 -12.70
C GLU A 129 18.20 -2.51 -11.71
N SER A 130 18.81 -2.51 -10.53
CA SER A 130 18.38 -3.36 -9.44
C SER A 130 17.17 -2.73 -8.72
N LEU A 131 16.37 -3.54 -8.03
CA LEU A 131 15.27 -2.99 -7.22
C LEU A 131 15.77 -2.03 -6.13
N ARG A 132 16.98 -2.27 -5.60
CA ARG A 132 17.64 -1.37 -4.65
C ARG A 132 17.92 0.00 -5.28
N SER A 133 18.55 0.01 -6.46
CA SER A 133 18.86 1.24 -7.20
C SER A 133 17.60 2.04 -7.51
N ILE A 134 16.50 1.37 -7.87
CA ILE A 134 15.20 2.02 -8.09
C ILE A 134 14.62 2.56 -6.77
N ALA A 135 14.75 1.82 -5.67
CA ALA A 135 14.25 2.26 -4.36
C ALA A 135 14.93 3.55 -3.89
N GLU A 136 16.24 3.71 -4.17
CA GLU A 136 17.03 4.92 -3.84
C GLU A 136 16.46 6.22 -4.44
N TRP A 137 15.68 6.13 -5.53
CA TRP A 137 15.03 7.29 -6.15
C TRP A 137 13.82 7.82 -5.36
N TYR A 138 13.38 7.08 -4.35
CA TYR A 138 12.28 7.43 -3.45
C TYR A 138 12.81 7.82 -2.06
N HIS A 139 13.68 8.82 -2.00
CA HIS A 139 14.34 9.17 -0.76
C HIS A 139 13.48 10.00 0.19
N GLU A 140 13.66 9.77 1.49
CA GLU A 140 13.06 10.58 2.55
C GLU A 140 13.77 11.94 2.63
N LYS A 141 12.97 13.00 2.76
CA LYS A 141 13.47 14.35 3.04
C LYS A 141 12.64 14.97 4.15
N GLU A 142 13.32 15.63 5.09
CA GLU A 142 12.65 16.43 6.10
C GLU A 142 12.00 17.66 5.43
N VAL A 143 10.68 17.78 5.54
CA VAL A 143 9.88 18.88 5.03
C VAL A 143 9.33 19.68 6.21
N LEU A 144 9.43 21.01 6.13
CA LEU A 144 8.76 21.92 7.05
C LEU A 144 7.32 22.11 6.56
N LYS A 145 6.35 21.70 7.37
CA LYS A 145 4.92 21.90 7.11
C LYS A 145 4.50 23.34 7.37
N GLU A 146 3.38 23.72 6.77
CA GLU A 146 2.77 25.05 6.94
C GLU A 146 2.45 25.38 8.41
N ASP A 147 2.20 24.36 9.23
CA ASP A 147 1.97 24.50 10.68
C ASP A 147 3.26 24.62 11.51
N GLY A 148 4.42 24.72 10.86
CA GLY A 148 5.74 24.82 11.49
C GLY A 148 6.30 23.50 11.99
N THR A 149 5.59 22.38 11.83
CA THR A 149 6.08 21.05 12.22
C THR A 149 7.00 20.48 11.15
N ARG A 150 8.03 19.72 11.56
CA ARG A 150 8.90 18.97 10.63
C ARG A 150 8.35 17.57 10.45
N ALA A 151 8.34 17.09 9.21
CA ALA A 151 7.94 15.74 8.88
C ALA A 151 8.79 15.18 7.76
N ASP A 152 9.19 13.91 7.89
CA ASP A 152 9.82 13.19 6.80
C ASP A 152 8.76 12.86 5.74
N GLU A 153 9.01 13.34 4.52
CA GLU A 153 8.21 13.00 3.34
C GLU A 153 9.08 12.28 2.32
N VAL A 154 8.51 11.25 1.71
CA VAL A 154 9.18 10.51 0.63
C VAL A 154 8.98 11.25 -0.68
N ILE A 155 10.09 11.73 -1.25
CA ILE A 155 10.09 12.38 -2.56
C ILE A 155 9.73 11.36 -3.63
N ASN A 156 9.01 11.80 -4.67
CA ASN A 156 8.59 10.98 -5.80
C ASN A 156 7.68 9.79 -5.45
N ARG A 157 7.15 9.65 -4.22
CA ARG A 157 6.36 8.46 -3.82
C ARG A 157 5.19 8.10 -4.73
N TYR A 158 4.62 9.05 -5.48
CA TYR A 158 3.55 8.80 -6.46
C TYR A 158 4.02 8.76 -7.93
N PHE A 159 5.32 8.88 -8.19
CA PHE A 159 5.91 8.85 -9.53
C PHE A 159 6.44 7.45 -9.84
N LEU A 160 6.16 6.98 -11.05
CA LEU A 160 6.77 5.77 -11.59
C LEU A 160 7.98 6.15 -12.43
N MET A 161 9.03 5.34 -12.32
CA MET A 161 10.33 5.57 -12.92
C MET A 161 10.40 4.76 -14.20
N PHE A 162 9.89 5.34 -15.29
CA PHE A 162 9.81 4.71 -16.61
C PHE A 162 11.17 4.64 -17.34
N GLY A 163 12.15 5.42 -16.86
CA GLY A 163 13.43 5.66 -17.52
C GLY A 163 13.35 6.53 -18.74
N ASP A 164 14.43 6.51 -19.53
CA ASP A 164 14.51 7.28 -20.76
C ASP A 164 13.48 6.72 -21.74
N ILE A 165 12.31 7.36 -21.82
CA ILE A 165 11.30 7.07 -22.83
C ILE A 165 11.35 8.16 -23.90
N SER A 166 11.06 7.79 -25.15
CA SER A 166 10.99 8.77 -26.23
C SER A 166 9.89 9.79 -25.96
N VAL A 167 10.11 11.05 -26.37
CA VAL A 167 9.14 12.14 -26.18
C VAL A 167 7.73 11.76 -26.67
N PRO A 168 7.54 11.17 -27.86
CA PRO A 168 6.20 10.79 -28.31
C PRO A 168 5.53 9.74 -27.41
N LYS A 169 6.31 8.80 -26.85
CA LYS A 169 5.80 7.77 -25.94
C LYS A 169 5.43 8.38 -24.58
N LEU A 170 6.20 9.36 -24.10
CA LEU A 170 5.88 10.11 -22.90
C LEU A 170 4.58 10.91 -23.08
N GLU A 171 4.48 11.70 -24.14
CA GLU A 171 3.29 12.50 -24.45
C GLU A 171 2.03 11.64 -24.55
N ALA A 172 2.13 10.44 -25.12
CA ALA A 172 1.02 9.50 -25.23
C ALA A 172 0.49 8.98 -23.88
N ILE A 173 1.36 8.87 -22.85
CA ILE A 173 0.98 8.32 -21.55
C ILE A 173 0.86 9.37 -20.45
N GLU A 174 1.42 10.57 -20.63
CA GLU A 174 1.57 11.60 -19.61
C GLU A 174 0.24 11.94 -18.93
N GLY A 175 -0.82 12.16 -19.71
CA GLY A 175 -2.15 12.47 -19.18
C GLY A 175 -2.69 11.35 -18.27
N SER A 176 -2.57 10.10 -18.70
CA SER A 176 -3.03 8.94 -17.93
C SER A 176 -2.21 8.71 -16.65
N VAL A 177 -0.89 8.92 -16.72
CA VAL A 177 0.02 8.79 -15.57
C VAL A 177 -0.21 9.92 -14.56
N ALA A 178 -0.47 11.14 -15.03
CA ALA A 178 -0.80 12.28 -14.18
C ALA A 178 -2.16 12.09 -13.49
N GLU A 179 -3.16 11.58 -14.22
CA GLU A 179 -4.47 11.24 -13.65
C GLU A 179 -4.34 10.16 -12.56
N GLU A 180 -3.66 9.05 -12.86
CA GLU A 180 -3.39 7.99 -11.89
C GLU A 180 -2.72 8.55 -10.63
N ARG A 181 -1.67 9.36 -10.79
CA ARG A 181 -0.93 9.98 -9.69
C ARG A 181 -1.86 10.80 -8.78
N ASN A 182 -2.72 11.61 -9.38
CA ASN A 182 -3.66 12.46 -8.63
C ASN A 182 -4.64 11.62 -7.81
N TRP A 183 -5.14 10.52 -8.38
CA TRP A 183 -6.08 9.64 -7.68
C TRP A 183 -5.43 8.76 -6.62
N ARG A 184 -4.18 8.34 -6.81
CA ARG A 184 -3.39 7.69 -5.76
C ARG A 184 -3.16 8.62 -4.57
N ARG A 185 -2.86 9.89 -4.83
CA ARG A 185 -2.77 10.92 -3.79
C ARG A 185 -4.11 11.14 -3.10
N TRP A 186 -5.20 11.26 -3.86
CA TRP A 186 -6.54 11.40 -3.31
C TRP A 186 -6.95 10.21 -2.42
N ALA A 187 -6.56 8.99 -2.77
CA ALA A 187 -6.82 7.82 -1.94
C ALA A 187 -6.20 7.98 -0.54
N ASP A 188 -4.94 8.43 -0.48
CA ASP A 188 -4.18 8.59 0.78
C ASP A 188 -4.59 9.84 1.57
N ASP A 189 -4.78 10.97 0.90
CA ASP A 189 -4.97 12.28 1.52
C ASP A 189 -6.45 12.63 1.76
N HIS A 190 -7.38 11.87 1.18
CA HIS A 190 -8.82 12.10 1.33
C HIS A 190 -9.58 10.82 1.70
N MET A 191 -9.54 9.79 0.86
CA MET A 191 -10.42 8.61 1.03
C MET A 191 -10.15 7.86 2.34
N VAL A 192 -8.87 7.66 2.71
CA VAL A 192 -8.49 7.03 3.99
C VAL A 192 -9.10 7.74 5.19
N HIS A 193 -9.22 9.07 5.15
CA HIS A 193 -9.76 9.87 6.25
C HIS A 193 -11.27 9.71 6.43
N MET A 194 -11.97 9.13 5.45
CA MET A 194 -13.38 8.78 5.58
C MET A 194 -13.58 7.50 6.40
N LEU A 195 -12.58 6.60 6.48
CA LEU A 195 -12.77 5.26 7.05
C LEU A 195 -12.92 5.27 8.57
N SER A 196 -11.89 5.73 9.30
CA SER A 196 -11.85 5.63 10.77
C SER A 196 -13.06 6.27 11.46
N PRO A 197 -13.48 7.50 11.10
CA PRO A 197 -14.71 8.08 11.66
C PRO A 197 -15.98 7.27 11.36
N ASN A 198 -15.99 6.53 10.25
CA ASN A 198 -17.11 5.69 9.86
C ASN A 198 -17.13 4.35 10.63
N ILE A 199 -16.04 3.59 10.67
CA ILE A 199 -16.03 2.27 11.34
C ILE A 199 -16.02 2.37 12.87
N TYR A 200 -15.66 3.53 13.43
CA TYR A 200 -15.63 3.78 14.87
C TYR A 200 -16.63 4.86 15.31
N ARG A 201 -17.73 5.03 14.57
CA ARG A 201 -18.73 6.08 14.83
C ARG A 201 -19.37 5.95 16.21
N THR A 202 -19.67 4.72 16.62
CA THR A 202 -20.26 4.38 17.92
C THR A 202 -19.43 3.32 18.64
N VAL A 203 -19.56 3.22 19.97
CA VAL A 203 -18.84 2.19 20.75
C VAL A 203 -19.19 0.76 20.29
N PRO A 204 -20.47 0.41 20.02
CA PRO A 204 -20.80 -0.91 19.48
C PRO A 204 -20.19 -1.19 18.11
N GLU A 205 -20.21 -0.22 17.18
CA GLU A 205 -19.55 -0.34 15.87
C GLU A 205 -18.05 -0.57 16.04
N ALA A 206 -17.39 0.19 16.92
CA ALA A 206 -15.96 0.04 17.17
C ALA A 206 -15.60 -1.33 17.75
N LEU A 207 -16.38 -1.83 18.71
CA LEU A 207 -16.18 -3.16 19.27
C LEU A 207 -16.40 -4.27 18.23
N ARG A 208 -17.43 -4.14 17.37
CA ARG A 208 -17.66 -5.09 16.26
C ARG A 208 -16.49 -5.08 15.28
N ALA A 209 -16.01 -3.90 14.87
CA ALA A 209 -14.87 -3.76 13.98
C ALA A 209 -13.62 -4.43 14.56
N PHE A 210 -13.27 -4.16 15.83
CA PHE A 210 -12.09 -4.78 16.45
C PHE A 210 -12.21 -6.30 16.64
N ARG A 211 -13.42 -6.81 16.96
CA ARG A 211 -13.65 -8.26 17.00
C ARG A 211 -13.46 -8.88 15.62
N TYR A 212 -14.03 -8.26 14.59
CA TYR A 212 -13.85 -8.70 13.22
C TYR A 212 -12.37 -8.66 12.80
N PHE A 213 -11.64 -7.59 13.11
CA PHE A 213 -10.20 -7.48 12.84
C PHE A 213 -9.39 -8.57 13.54
N SER A 214 -9.79 -8.96 14.75
CA SER A 214 -9.13 -10.08 15.44
C SER A 214 -9.31 -11.43 14.75
N VAL A 215 -10.42 -11.60 14.02
CA VAL A 215 -10.70 -12.82 13.24
C VAL A 215 -9.90 -12.79 11.93
N ILE A 216 -10.02 -11.73 11.13
CA ILE A 216 -9.35 -11.68 9.82
C ILE A 216 -7.84 -11.55 9.91
N GLY A 217 -7.32 -10.95 10.99
CA GLY A 217 -5.89 -10.88 11.27
C GLY A 217 -5.35 -12.14 11.98
N GLU A 218 -6.19 -13.15 12.18
CA GLU A 218 -5.82 -14.42 12.84
C GLU A 218 -5.11 -14.18 14.19
N TRP A 219 -5.63 -13.25 15.00
CA TRP A 219 -4.96 -12.84 16.25
C TRP A 219 -4.90 -13.95 17.28
N ASP A 220 -5.74 -14.97 17.17
CA ASP A 220 -5.68 -16.18 18.00
C ASP A 220 -4.40 -16.97 17.76
N ASP A 221 -3.91 -16.98 16.52
CA ASP A 221 -2.68 -17.67 16.15
C ASP A 221 -1.45 -16.78 16.27
N ASN A 222 -1.62 -15.45 16.15
CA ASN A 222 -0.51 -14.50 16.09
C ASN A 222 -0.15 -13.86 17.44
N PHE A 223 -1.10 -13.72 18.37
CA PHE A 223 -0.92 -13.00 19.64
C PHE A 223 -1.23 -13.85 20.86
N LYS A 224 -0.68 -13.46 22.01
CA LYS A 224 -1.10 -14.07 23.29
C LYS A 224 -2.55 -13.68 23.57
N LEU A 225 -3.30 -14.56 24.22
CA LEU A 225 -4.72 -14.36 24.52
C LEU A 225 -5.00 -13.00 25.22
N TRP A 226 -4.16 -12.61 26.18
CA TRP A 226 -4.30 -11.33 26.87
C TRP A 226 -3.97 -10.13 25.97
N GLU A 227 -2.99 -10.25 25.05
CA GLU A 227 -2.64 -9.21 24.07
C GLU A 227 -3.80 -9.00 23.09
N LYS A 228 -4.44 -10.08 22.64
CA LYS A 228 -5.65 -10.04 21.81
C LYS A 228 -6.76 -9.24 22.49
N TYR A 229 -7.13 -9.59 23.73
CA TYR A 229 -8.19 -8.88 24.45
C TYR A 229 -7.83 -7.42 24.75
N LEU A 230 -6.57 -7.12 25.05
CA LEU A 230 -6.08 -5.75 25.18
C LEU A 230 -6.32 -4.96 23.88
N CYS A 231 -5.94 -5.52 22.73
CA CYS A 231 -6.14 -4.89 21.43
C CYS A 231 -7.63 -4.68 21.14
N ILE A 232 -8.49 -5.66 21.42
CA ILE A 232 -9.93 -5.54 21.15
C ILE A 232 -10.57 -4.46 22.03
N TYR A 233 -10.44 -4.56 23.36
CA TYR A 233 -11.22 -3.70 24.26
C TYR A 233 -10.61 -2.31 24.44
N MET A 234 -9.30 -2.21 24.66
CA MET A 234 -8.67 -0.89 24.77
C MET A 234 -8.50 -0.22 23.41
N GLY A 235 -8.19 -0.99 22.36
CA GLY A 235 -8.08 -0.45 21.01
C GLY A 235 -9.40 0.13 20.50
N SER A 236 -10.52 -0.58 20.67
CA SER A 236 -11.84 -0.07 20.26
C SER A 236 -12.24 1.21 21.00
N GLY A 237 -12.04 1.28 22.32
CA GLY A 237 -12.26 2.49 23.10
C GLY A 237 -11.41 3.68 22.64
N ALA A 238 -10.11 3.47 22.42
CA ALA A 238 -9.22 4.51 21.92
C ALA A 238 -9.61 4.98 20.51
N MET A 239 -9.94 4.04 19.61
CA MET A 239 -10.30 4.35 18.23
C MET A 239 -11.65 5.05 18.11
N TYR A 240 -12.62 4.79 19.00
CA TYR A 240 -13.85 5.58 19.08
C TYR A 240 -13.56 7.06 19.37
N LEU A 241 -12.68 7.35 20.35
CA LEU A 241 -12.28 8.71 20.68
C LEU A 241 -11.48 9.36 19.54
N ILE A 242 -10.56 8.61 18.93
CA ILE A 242 -9.80 9.07 17.76
C ILE A 242 -10.73 9.35 16.57
N GLY A 243 -11.71 8.49 16.31
CA GLY A 243 -12.70 8.66 15.24
C GLY A 243 -13.46 9.98 15.36
N LYS A 244 -13.89 10.35 16.59
CA LYS A 244 -14.50 11.66 16.85
C LYS A 244 -13.55 12.83 16.62
N ARG A 245 -12.29 12.71 17.01
CA ARG A 245 -11.27 13.75 16.76
C ARG A 245 -10.99 13.91 15.27
N LEU A 246 -10.88 12.80 14.54
CA LEU A 246 -10.67 12.78 13.09
C LEU A 246 -11.87 13.36 12.34
N LYS A 247 -13.11 13.07 12.77
CA LYS A 247 -14.31 13.72 12.24
C LYS A 247 -14.18 15.25 12.24
N LYS A 248 -13.77 15.82 13.38
CA LYS A 248 -13.56 17.28 13.53
C LYS A 248 -12.37 17.77 12.71
N LYS A 249 -11.24 17.06 12.75
CA LYS A 249 -10.00 17.43 12.04
C LYS A 249 -10.20 17.51 10.53
N HIS A 250 -10.89 16.52 9.96
CA HIS A 250 -11.12 16.41 8.51
C HIS A 250 -12.44 17.07 8.07
N LYS A 251 -13.08 17.85 8.95
CA LYS A 251 -14.31 18.62 8.66
C LYS A 251 -15.40 17.77 7.99
N LEU A 252 -15.58 16.54 8.48
CA LEU A 252 -16.61 15.65 7.96
C LEU A 252 -18.01 16.14 8.34
N THR A 253 -18.99 15.74 7.54
CA THR A 253 -20.41 15.99 7.81
C THR A 253 -20.86 15.42 9.15
N ASP A 254 -21.96 15.97 9.68
CA ASP A 254 -22.50 15.50 10.97
C ASP A 254 -22.86 14.01 10.94
N ASP A 255 -23.49 13.56 9.87
CA ASP A 255 -23.48 12.15 9.52
C ASP A 255 -22.22 11.81 8.72
N VAL A 256 -21.27 11.12 9.36
CA VAL A 256 -20.01 10.70 8.74
C VAL A 256 -20.20 9.73 7.57
N ARG A 257 -21.33 9.00 7.53
CA ARG A 257 -21.66 8.09 6.43
C ARG A 257 -21.84 8.84 5.12
N GLU A 258 -22.48 10.01 5.17
CA GLU A 258 -22.67 10.85 3.99
C GLU A 258 -21.34 11.29 3.36
N SER A 259 -20.34 11.62 4.19
CA SER A 259 -18.98 11.94 3.71
C SER A 259 -18.33 10.76 2.96
N LEU A 260 -18.53 9.53 3.46
CA LEU A 260 -18.04 8.31 2.80
C LEU A 260 -18.76 8.06 1.47
N TYR A 261 -20.08 8.25 1.44
CA TYR A 261 -20.87 8.08 0.21
C TYR A 261 -20.53 9.13 -0.84
N MET A 262 -20.37 10.40 -0.44
CA MET A 262 -19.97 11.48 -1.32
C MET A 262 -18.59 11.22 -1.94
N SER A 263 -17.62 10.80 -1.13
CA SER A 263 -16.28 10.45 -1.62
C SER A 263 -16.30 9.26 -2.58
N SER A 264 -17.15 8.27 -2.32
CA SER A 264 -17.35 7.11 -3.20
C SER A 264 -18.02 7.48 -4.52
N ARG A 265 -19.01 8.39 -4.49
CA ARG A 265 -19.62 8.95 -5.71
C ARG A 265 -18.63 9.81 -6.50
N GLN A 266 -17.77 10.57 -5.83
CA GLN A 266 -16.70 11.33 -6.45
C GLN A 266 -15.75 10.43 -7.23
N TRP A 267 -15.32 9.31 -6.63
CA TRP A 267 -14.50 8.30 -7.30
C TRP A 267 -15.18 7.72 -8.55
N LEU A 268 -16.44 7.26 -8.43
CA LEU A 268 -17.18 6.72 -9.58
C LEU A 268 -17.40 7.76 -10.69
N LYS A 269 -17.65 9.02 -10.31
CA LYS A 269 -17.79 10.12 -11.28
C LYS A 269 -16.48 10.35 -12.04
N ALA A 270 -15.33 10.18 -11.40
CA ALA A 270 -14.04 10.35 -12.03
C ALA A 270 -13.67 9.21 -12.98
N ILE A 271 -14.05 7.97 -12.66
CA ILE A 271 -13.97 6.87 -13.62
C ILE A 271 -14.83 7.19 -14.85
N GLY A 272 -16.02 7.76 -14.64
CA GLY A 272 -16.93 8.10 -15.72
C GLY A 272 -17.72 6.89 -16.22
N LYS A 273 -18.35 7.02 -17.39
CA LYS A 273 -19.21 5.97 -17.98
C LYS A 273 -18.52 5.20 -19.12
N ASP A 274 -17.45 5.76 -19.68
CA ASP A 274 -16.84 5.28 -20.92
C ASP A 274 -15.72 4.25 -20.68
N ARG A 275 -15.35 4.02 -19.42
CA ARG A 275 -14.33 3.06 -19.00
C ARG A 275 -14.79 2.24 -17.80
N LYS A 276 -14.27 1.01 -17.69
CA LYS A 276 -14.61 0.09 -16.60
C LYS A 276 -13.87 0.43 -15.30
N PHE A 277 -12.64 0.90 -15.44
CA PHE A 277 -11.73 1.26 -14.35
C PHE A 277 -11.08 2.61 -14.64
N MET A 278 -10.43 3.23 -13.65
CA MET A 278 -9.61 4.42 -13.89
C MET A 278 -8.53 4.13 -14.94
N GLY A 279 -7.95 2.93 -14.91
CA GLY A 279 -7.01 2.42 -15.91
C GLY A 279 -7.60 2.04 -17.28
N GLY A 280 -8.89 2.28 -17.52
CA GLY A 280 -9.55 1.92 -18.79
C GLY A 280 -10.22 0.54 -18.71
N ASN A 281 -9.66 -0.44 -19.44
CA ASN A 281 -10.18 -1.82 -19.49
C ASN A 281 -9.65 -2.71 -18.36
N ALA A 282 -8.53 -2.33 -17.75
CA ALA A 282 -7.92 -3.00 -16.60
C ALA A 282 -7.66 -1.97 -15.49
N PRO A 283 -7.64 -2.37 -14.20
CA PRO A 283 -7.36 -1.46 -13.10
C PRO A 283 -5.89 -1.00 -13.15
N ASN A 284 -5.68 0.30 -12.94
CA ASN A 284 -4.33 0.87 -12.76
C ASN A 284 -3.99 1.02 -11.26
N LEU A 285 -2.87 1.66 -10.92
CA LEU A 285 -2.49 1.81 -9.51
C LEU A 285 -3.44 2.70 -8.71
N ALA A 286 -4.20 3.59 -9.35
CA ALA A 286 -5.24 4.37 -8.68
C ALA A 286 -6.44 3.49 -8.30
N ASP A 287 -6.89 2.60 -9.20
CA ASP A 287 -7.93 1.63 -8.88
C ASP A 287 -7.51 0.73 -7.72
N LEU A 288 -6.29 0.18 -7.76
CA LEU A 288 -5.76 -0.67 -6.69
C LEU A 288 -5.59 0.09 -5.36
N ALA A 289 -5.22 1.38 -5.41
CA ALA A 289 -5.12 2.22 -4.23
C ALA A 289 -6.49 2.44 -3.57
N VAL A 290 -7.50 2.87 -4.33
CA VAL A 290 -8.85 3.10 -3.79
C VAL A 290 -9.49 1.78 -3.34
N TYR A 291 -9.30 0.70 -4.10
CA TYR A 291 -9.77 -0.63 -3.72
C TYR A 291 -9.13 -1.09 -2.42
N GLY A 292 -7.81 -0.99 -2.28
CA GLY A 292 -7.10 -1.36 -1.05
C GLY A 292 -7.58 -0.55 0.16
N VAL A 293 -7.81 0.75 -0.01
CA VAL A 293 -8.36 1.60 1.06
C VAL A 293 -9.75 1.11 1.47
N LEU A 294 -10.66 0.84 0.54
CA LEU A 294 -12.01 0.37 0.86
C LEU A 294 -12.04 -1.07 1.40
N ASN A 295 -11.17 -1.94 0.92
CA ASN A 295 -11.06 -3.33 1.38
C ASN A 295 -10.71 -3.42 2.87
N SER A 296 -10.01 -2.42 3.41
CA SER A 296 -9.70 -2.37 4.84
C SER A 296 -10.92 -2.32 5.77
N ILE A 297 -12.08 -1.95 5.24
CA ILE A 297 -13.35 -1.90 5.98
C ILE A 297 -14.37 -2.95 5.50
N GLU A 298 -14.01 -3.81 4.53
CA GLU A 298 -14.89 -4.91 4.10
C GLU A 298 -15.26 -5.79 5.30
N GLY A 299 -16.56 -6.04 5.49
CA GLY A 299 -17.10 -6.76 6.65
C GLY A 299 -17.52 -5.86 7.84
N CYS A 300 -17.20 -4.56 7.82
CA CYS A 300 -17.73 -3.60 8.79
C CYS A 300 -19.11 -3.06 8.35
N ASP A 301 -19.91 -2.62 9.32
CA ASP A 301 -21.22 -1.98 9.07
C ASP A 301 -21.12 -0.83 8.05
N ALA A 302 -20.06 -0.03 8.12
CA ALA A 302 -19.82 1.09 7.20
C ALA A 302 -19.68 0.66 5.73
N PHE A 303 -19.12 -0.54 5.48
CA PHE A 303 -18.95 -1.06 4.13
C PHE A 303 -20.27 -1.59 3.58
N THR A 304 -21.06 -2.29 4.41
CA THR A 304 -22.43 -2.69 4.07
C THR A 304 -23.26 -1.47 3.67
N ASP A 305 -23.26 -0.43 4.51
CA ASP A 305 -23.98 0.80 4.21
C ASP A 305 -23.48 1.48 2.93
N LEU A 306 -22.17 1.46 2.67
CA LEU A 306 -21.57 2.01 1.47
C LEU A 306 -22.07 1.30 0.19
N LEU A 307 -22.19 -0.03 0.23
CA LEU A 307 -22.72 -0.82 -0.88
C LEU A 307 -24.20 -0.57 -1.13
N GLU A 308 -24.99 -0.39 -0.07
CA GLU A 308 -26.43 -0.12 -0.17
C GLU A 308 -26.74 1.29 -0.67
N LYS A 309 -25.96 2.29 -0.22
CA LYS A 309 -26.25 3.72 -0.48
C LYS A 309 -25.51 4.29 -1.69
N THR A 310 -24.66 3.49 -2.34
CA THR A 310 -23.92 3.92 -3.53
C THR A 310 -23.89 2.82 -4.58
N ARG A 311 -23.39 3.14 -5.79
CA ARG A 311 -23.19 2.14 -6.85
C ARG A 311 -21.75 1.58 -6.88
N ILE A 312 -20.97 1.79 -5.81
CA ILE A 312 -19.54 1.45 -5.82
C ILE A 312 -19.30 -0.05 -5.88
N GLY A 313 -20.26 -0.86 -5.41
CA GLY A 313 -20.15 -2.32 -5.40
C GLY A 313 -19.79 -2.94 -6.75
N LEU A 314 -20.36 -2.43 -7.85
CA LEU A 314 -20.07 -2.96 -9.20
C LEU A 314 -18.59 -2.84 -9.56
N TRP A 315 -18.00 -1.65 -9.34
CA TRP A 315 -16.58 -1.43 -9.56
C TRP A 315 -15.74 -2.20 -8.51
N TYR A 316 -16.13 -2.15 -7.23
CA TYR A 316 -15.38 -2.77 -6.14
C TYR A 316 -15.21 -4.28 -6.35
N TYR A 317 -16.30 -5.00 -6.59
CA TYR A 317 -16.24 -6.45 -6.79
C TYR A 317 -15.57 -6.83 -8.11
N SER A 318 -15.66 -5.98 -9.15
CA SER A 318 -14.89 -6.18 -10.39
C SER A 318 -13.38 -6.09 -10.13
N VAL A 319 -12.92 -5.10 -9.35
CA VAL A 319 -11.49 -5.01 -8.97
C VAL A 319 -11.11 -6.18 -8.06
N GLN A 320 -11.94 -6.52 -7.07
CA GLN A 320 -11.69 -7.64 -6.16
C GLN A 320 -11.50 -8.96 -6.91
N GLU A 321 -12.34 -9.24 -7.90
CA GLU A 321 -12.23 -10.45 -8.72
C GLU A 321 -10.91 -10.48 -9.51
N LEU A 322 -10.52 -9.37 -10.14
CA LEU A 322 -9.26 -9.28 -10.88
C LEU A 322 -8.04 -9.42 -9.96
N VAL A 323 -8.10 -8.87 -8.75
CA VAL A 323 -7.05 -9.01 -7.72
C VAL A 323 -6.94 -10.46 -7.27
N LYS A 324 -8.07 -11.12 -6.94
CA LYS A 324 -8.10 -12.54 -6.55
C LYS A 324 -7.56 -13.46 -7.64
N ASN A 325 -7.88 -13.14 -8.90
CA ASN A 325 -7.43 -13.90 -10.07
C ASN A 325 -6.02 -13.51 -10.55
N LYS A 326 -5.33 -12.60 -9.85
CA LYS A 326 -3.96 -12.16 -10.17
C LYS A 326 -3.84 -11.66 -11.61
N ALA A 327 -4.84 -10.90 -12.07
CA ALA A 327 -5.00 -10.58 -13.49
C ALA A 327 -3.85 -9.73 -14.08
N GLY A 328 -3.10 -9.01 -13.24
CA GLY A 328 -1.90 -8.26 -13.65
C GLY A 328 -0.75 -9.16 -14.13
N VAL A 329 -0.78 -10.46 -13.80
CA VAL A 329 0.20 -11.45 -14.28
C VAL A 329 0.17 -11.58 -15.80
N ASN A 330 -0.99 -11.43 -16.44
CA ASN A 330 -1.11 -11.47 -17.90
C ASN A 330 -0.37 -10.32 -18.57
N GLU A 331 -0.35 -9.14 -17.94
CA GLU A 331 0.45 -8.01 -18.39
C GLU A 331 1.94 -8.35 -18.33
N LEU A 332 2.39 -9.03 -17.27
CA LEU A 332 3.79 -9.48 -17.12
C LEU A 332 4.18 -10.58 -18.12
N HIS A 333 3.31 -11.55 -18.40
CA HIS A 333 3.59 -12.61 -19.38
C HIS A 333 3.68 -12.08 -20.81
N PHE A 334 2.79 -11.16 -21.19
CA PHE A 334 2.86 -10.49 -22.49
C PHE A 334 4.24 -9.81 -22.70
N LEU A 335 4.78 -9.20 -21.65
CA LEU A 335 6.10 -8.56 -21.67
C LEU A 335 7.26 -9.56 -21.79
N ARG A 336 7.12 -10.78 -21.23
CA ARG A 336 8.14 -11.85 -21.32
C ARG A 336 8.14 -12.52 -22.70
N GLN A 337 6.99 -12.73 -23.33
CA GLN A 337 6.90 -13.38 -24.65
C GLN A 337 7.50 -12.53 -25.78
N GLN A 338 7.40 -11.20 -25.70
CA GLN A 338 8.07 -10.31 -26.66
C GLN A 338 9.60 -10.37 -26.61
N LYS A 339 10.18 -10.80 -25.47
CA LYS A 339 11.63 -10.97 -25.30
C LYS A 339 12.16 -12.29 -25.91
N ALA A 340 11.31 -13.30 -26.09
CA ALA A 340 11.71 -14.59 -26.67
C ALA A 340 11.65 -14.61 -28.21
N ASN A 341 10.94 -13.65 -28.80
CA ASN A 341 10.72 -13.53 -30.25
C ASN A 341 11.58 -12.44 -30.92
N ASN A 342 12.43 -11.75 -30.16
CA ASN A 342 13.46 -10.81 -30.60
C ASN A 342 14.82 -11.29 -30.10
#